data_AF-A0A224XQY6-F1
#
_entry.id   AF-A0A224XQY6-F1
#
_cell.length_a   1.000
_cell.length_b   1.000
_cell.length_c   1.000
_cell.angle_alpha   90.00
_cell.angle_beta   90.00
_cell.angle_gamma   90.00
#
_symmetry.space_group_name_H-M   'P 1'
#
loop_
_entity.id
_entity.type
_entity.pdbx_description
1 polymer ?
#
loop_
_entity_poly.entity_id
_entity_poly.type
_entity_poly.pdbx_seq_one_letter_code
_entity_poly.pdbx_strand_id
1 'polypeptide(L)'
;YVWSPVEPYVQRVVQCYKCLRYGHFSAQCKGKLRCSVCGEEHQKKDCKYEGIKKCIHCGQGHDSTDRKLCPEFEKQKSIRAVMCEENIAYVEAKERSV
;
A
#
# COMPACT_ATOMS: atom_id res chain seq x y z
N TYR A 1 -37.12 -12.56 17.26
CA TYR A 1 -36.07 -12.53 16.22
C TYR A 1 -35.72 -11.07 16.00
N VAL A 2 -34.48 -10.65 16.28
CA VAL A 2 -34.05 -9.25 16.11
C VAL A 2 -33.15 -9.21 14.88
N TRP A 3 -33.50 -8.39 13.90
CA TRP A 3 -32.68 -8.14 12.72
C TRP A 3 -31.82 -6.91 12.99
N SER A 4 -30.50 -7.06 12.86
CA SER A 4 -29.56 -5.94 12.99
C SER A 4 -28.81 -5.77 11.67
N PRO A 5 -28.83 -4.58 11.06
CA PRO A 5 -28.02 -4.32 9.88
C PRO A 5 -26.53 -4.41 10.21
N VAL A 6 -25.75 -4.92 9.26
CA VAL A 6 -24.28 -5.03 9.36
C VAL A 6 -23.63 -4.31 8.19
N GLU A 7 -22.47 -3.71 8.45
CA GLU A 7 -21.66 -3.05 7.42
C GLU A 7 -20.53 -3.98 6.95
N PRO A 8 -20.26 -4.05 5.64
CA PRO A 8 -19.18 -4.87 5.10
C PRO A 8 -17.81 -4.33 5.52
N TYR A 9 -16.94 -5.22 6.00
CA TYR A 9 -15.60 -4.86 6.45
C TYR A 9 -14.61 -4.79 5.28
N VAL A 10 -14.28 -3.58 4.84
CA VAL A 10 -13.22 -3.37 3.84
C VAL A 10 -11.85 -3.51 4.49
N GLN A 11 -11.09 -4.52 4.04
CA GLN A 11 -9.72 -4.74 4.52
C GLN A 11 -8.82 -3.54 4.21
N ARG A 12 -8.07 -3.07 5.21
CA ARG A 12 -7.11 -1.98 5.03
C ARG A 12 -5.96 -2.41 4.12
N VAL A 13 -5.46 -1.46 3.32
CA VAL A 13 -4.24 -1.65 2.54
C VAL A 13 -3.05 -1.78 3.48
N VAL A 14 -2.46 -2.97 3.52
CA VAL A 14 -1.24 -3.25 4.30
C VAL A 14 -0.04 -2.83 3.49
N GLN A 15 0.82 -1.99 4.07
CA GLN A 15 2.12 -1.63 3.52
C GLN A 15 3.23 -2.16 4.42
N CYS A 16 4.18 -2.90 3.84
CA CYS A 16 5.32 -3.43 4.57
C CYS A 16 6.30 -2.31 4.92
N TYR A 17 6.64 -2.13 6.21
CA TYR A 17 7.61 -1.10 6.62
C TYR A 17 9.06 -1.45 6.28
N LYS A 18 9.35 -2.71 5.87
CA LYS A 18 10.69 -3.14 5.46
C LYS A 18 10.93 -2.89 3.98
N CYS A 19 10.12 -3.48 3.10
CA CYS A 19 10.33 -3.39 1.64
C CYS A 19 9.42 -2.35 0.94
N LEU A 20 8.52 -1.71 1.69
CA LEU A 20 7.57 -0.69 1.23
C LEU A 20 6.51 -1.17 0.22
N ARG A 21 6.48 -2.48 -0.09
CA ARG A 21 5.46 -3.09 -0.95
C ARG A 21 4.14 -3.32 -0.22
N TYR A 22 3.05 -3.39 -0.98
CA TYR A 22 1.72 -3.65 -0.47
C TYR A 22 1.44 -5.15 -0.29
N GLY A 23 0.48 -5.47 0.58
CA GLY A 23 -0.12 -6.81 0.70
C GLY A 23 0.46 -7.73 1.77
N HIS A 24 1.51 -7.33 2.50
CA HIS A 24 2.05 -8.14 3.59
C HIS A 24 2.65 -7.28 4.71
N PHE A 25 2.68 -7.84 5.92
CA PHE A 25 3.31 -7.20 7.08
C PHE A 25 4.82 -7.40 7.10
N SER A 26 5.53 -6.54 7.85
CA SER A 26 6.98 -6.63 8.01
C SER A 26 7.45 -7.99 8.55
N ALA A 27 6.67 -8.64 9.40
CA ALA A 27 6.98 -9.95 9.96
C ALA A 27 7.05 -11.07 8.90
N GLN A 28 6.32 -10.94 7.80
CA GLN A 28 6.28 -11.92 6.70
C GLN A 28 7.17 -11.50 5.51
N CYS A 29 7.92 -10.40 5.67
CA CYS A 29 8.67 -9.82 4.58
C CYS A 29 9.95 -10.61 4.29
N LYS A 30 10.01 -11.23 3.11
CA LYS A 30 11.21 -11.86 2.54
C LYS A 30 12.08 -10.88 1.74
N GLY A 31 11.65 -9.63 1.63
CA GLY A 31 12.34 -8.59 0.88
C GLY A 31 13.46 -7.91 1.66
N LYS A 32 14.26 -7.14 0.91
CA LYS A 32 15.28 -6.26 1.47
C LYS A 32 14.66 -4.98 2.03
N LEU A 33 15.38 -4.36 2.96
CA LEU A 33 15.02 -3.06 3.52
C LEU A 33 15.13 -1.98 2.44
N ARG A 34 14.16 -1.05 2.38
CA ARG A 34 14.21 0.10 1.48
C ARG A 34 13.88 1.39 2.20
N CYS A 35 14.53 2.46 1.77
CA CYS A 35 14.30 3.81 2.26
C CYS A 35 13.00 4.37 1.67
N SER A 36 12.16 4.97 2.51
CA SER A 36 10.90 5.57 2.05
C SER A 36 11.07 6.87 1.27
N VAL A 37 12.25 7.48 1.36
CA VAL A 37 12.59 8.77 0.76
C VAL A 37 13.20 8.62 -0.63
N CYS A 38 14.20 7.75 -0.80
CA CYS A 38 14.93 7.59 -2.06
C CYS A 38 14.74 6.20 -2.73
N GLY A 39 14.18 5.22 -2.02
CA GLY A 39 13.94 3.87 -2.54
C GLY A 39 15.15 2.92 -2.51
N GLU A 40 16.31 3.39 -2.07
CA GLU A 40 17.53 2.59 -1.96
C GLU A 40 17.56 1.67 -0.73
N GLU A 41 18.53 0.75 -0.70
CA GLU A 41 18.66 -0.30 0.32
C GLU A 41 19.30 0.21 1.63
N HIS A 42 18.57 1.05 2.38
CA HIS A 42 18.98 1.53 3.71
C HIS A 42 17.77 1.97 4.56
N GLN A 43 17.97 2.23 5.86
CA GLN A 43 16.91 2.77 6.73
C GLN A 43 16.74 4.26 6.49
N LYS A 44 15.51 4.78 6.66
CA LYS A 44 15.22 6.22 6.56
C LYS A 44 16.16 7.10 7.39
N LYS A 45 16.63 6.62 8.54
CA LYS A 45 17.53 7.35 9.45
C LYS A 45 18.94 7.56 8.85
N ASP A 46 19.39 6.63 8.02
CA ASP A 46 20.71 6.65 7.37
C ASP A 46 20.65 7.29 5.97
N CYS A 47 19.48 7.83 5.59
CA CYS A 47 19.27 8.42 4.29
C CYS A 47 20.00 9.76 4.19
N LYS A 48 21.05 9.81 3.35
CA LYS A 48 21.80 11.03 3.01
C LYS A 48 21.19 11.78 1.82
N TYR A 49 20.00 11.38 1.37
CA TYR A 49 19.37 11.97 0.20
C TYR A 49 18.68 13.30 0.57
N GLU A 50 19.25 14.41 0.10
CA GLU A 50 18.74 15.77 0.33
C GLU A 50 17.87 16.29 -0.84
N GLY A 51 17.59 15.45 -1.84
CA GLY A 51 16.78 15.80 -3.01
C GLY A 51 15.27 15.62 -2.81
N ILE A 52 14.53 15.74 -3.92
CA ILE A 52 13.07 15.54 -3.94
C ILE A 52 12.75 14.07 -3.66
N LYS A 53 11.96 13.81 -2.60
CA LYS A 53 11.53 12.45 -2.24
C LYS A 53 10.92 11.75 -3.44
N LYS A 54 11.22 10.47 -3.64
CA LYS A 54 10.69 9.69 -4.76
C LYS A 54 9.94 8.49 -4.24
N CYS A 55 8.65 8.42 -4.56
CA CYS A 55 7.85 7.25 -4.26
C CYS A 55 8.29 6.05 -5.12
N ILE A 56 8.49 4.89 -4.50
CA ILE A 56 8.88 3.65 -5.20
C ILE A 56 7.78 3.14 -6.14
N HIS A 57 6.52 3.50 -5.86
CA HIS A 57 5.35 2.97 -6.60
C HIS A 57 4.93 3.88 -7.76
N CYS A 58 4.77 5.19 -7.52
CA CYS A 58 4.32 6.13 -8.54
C CYS A 58 5.43 7.04 -9.11
N GLY A 59 6.63 7.04 -8.53
CA GLY A 59 7.75 7.88 -8.95
C GLY A 59 7.60 9.37 -8.66
N GLN A 60 6.50 9.81 -8.02
CA GLN A 60 6.23 11.21 -7.71
C GLN A 60 7.00 11.71 -6.47
N GLY A 61 7.00 13.04 -6.34
CA GLY A 61 7.73 13.85 -5.35
C GLY A 61 7.27 13.72 -3.89
N HIS A 62 7.11 12.52 -3.33
CA HIS A 62 6.64 12.31 -1.96
C HIS A 62 7.25 11.06 -1.29
N ASP A 63 7.07 10.91 0.03
CA ASP A 63 7.54 9.73 0.78
C ASP A 63 6.70 8.51 0.37
N SER A 64 7.31 7.34 0.24
CA SER A 64 6.60 6.11 -0.14
C SER A 64 5.53 5.70 0.88
N THR A 65 5.59 6.22 2.11
CA THR A 65 4.62 6.00 3.18
C THR A 65 3.44 6.99 3.14
N ASP A 66 3.52 8.04 2.31
CA ASP A 66 2.50 9.08 2.21
C ASP A 66 1.25 8.55 1.48
N ARG A 67 0.28 8.08 2.27
CA ARG A 67 -0.97 7.47 1.78
C ARG A 67 -1.89 8.42 1.03
N LYS A 68 -1.85 9.72 1.35
CA LYS A 68 -2.76 10.73 0.78
C LYS A 68 -2.33 11.23 -0.60
N LEU A 69 -1.02 11.22 -0.86
CA LEU A 69 -0.44 11.77 -2.09
C LEU A 69 -0.16 10.68 -3.13
N CYS A 70 -0.14 9.41 -2.73
CA CYS A 70 0.23 8.32 -3.61
C CYS A 70 -0.96 7.78 -4.41
N PRO A 71 -1.01 7.94 -5.75
CA PRO A 71 -2.09 7.39 -6.58
C PRO A 71 -2.12 5.85 -6.53
N GLU A 72 -0.96 5.21 -6.36
CA GLU A 72 -0.88 3.76 -6.23
C GLU A 72 -1.50 3.25 -4.92
N PHE A 73 -1.42 4.04 -3.84
CA PHE A 73 -2.11 3.69 -2.59
C PHE A 73 -3.62 3.74 -2.76
N GLU A 74 -4.13 4.75 -3.47
CA GLU A 74 -5.55 4.89 -3.78
C GLU A 74 -6.06 3.72 -4.64
N LYS A 75 -5.30 3.30 -5.66
CA LYS A 75 -5.61 2.09 -6.44
C LYS A 75 -5.66 0.83 -5.57
N GLN A 76 -4.72 0.64 -4.63
CA GLN A 76 -4.79 -0.52 -3.73
C GLN A 76 -6.03 -0.45 -2.82
N LYS A 77 -6.48 0.75 -2.45
CA LYS A 77 -7.68 0.95 -1.64
C LYS A 77 -8.94 0.63 -2.44
N SER A 78 -9.04 1.04 -3.70
CA SER A 78 -10.17 0.70 -4.57
C SER A 78 -10.25 -0.80 -4.82
N ILE A 79 -9.12 -1.48 -5.08
CA ILE A 79 -9.08 -2.95 -5.22
C ILE A 79 -9.67 -3.63 -3.97
N ARG A 80 -9.32 -3.16 -2.77
CA ARG A 80 -9.85 -3.74 -1.52
C ARG A 80 -11.34 -3.47 -1.32
N ALA A 81 -11.83 -2.32 -1.78
CA ALA A 81 -13.26 -2.02 -1.77
C ALA A 81 -14.02 -2.97 -2.71
N VAL A 82 -13.56 -3.11 -3.96
CA VAL A 82 -14.14 -4.02 -4.96
C VAL A 82 -14.14 -5.48 -4.48
N MET A 83 -13.03 -5.95 -3.87
CA MET A 83 -12.99 -7.28 -3.26
C MET A 83 -14.07 -7.49 -2.19
N CYS A 84 -14.41 -6.45 -1.43
CA CYS A 84 -15.41 -6.51 -0.36
C CYS A 84 -16.84 -6.43 -0.91
N GLU A 85 -17.07 -5.53 -1.87
CA GLU A 85 -18.39 -5.27 -2.46
C GLU A 85 -18.85 -6.40 -3.38
N GLU A 86 -17.94 -6.91 -4.21
CA GLU A 86 -18.25 -7.96 -5.20
C GLU A 86 -17.88 -9.38 -4.71
N ASN A 87 -17.19 -9.48 -3.57
CA ASN A 87 -16.73 -10.76 -3.00
C ASN A 87 -15.88 -11.61 -3.98
N ILE A 88 -14.91 -10.95 -4.63
CA ILE A 88 -14.03 -11.57 -5.62
C ILE A 88 -12.56 -11.58 -5.16
N ALA A 89 -11.76 -12.43 -5.81
CA ALA A 89 -10.33 -12.54 -5.53
C ALA A 89 -9.56 -11.28 -5.95
N TYR A 90 -8.39 -11.05 -5.34
CA TYR A 90 -7.55 -9.88 -5.59
C TYR A 90 -7.19 -9.68 -7.07
N VAL A 91 -6.88 -10.77 -7.79
CA VAL A 91 -6.47 -10.70 -9.21
C VAL A 91 -7.62 -10.16 -10.05
N GLU A 92 -8.82 -10.69 -9.84
CA GLU A 92 -10.02 -10.27 -10.56
C GLU A 92 -10.44 -8.84 -10.20
N ALA A 93 -10.41 -8.47 -8.91
CA ALA A 93 -10.67 -7.11 -8.46
C ALA A 93 -9.67 -6.10 -9.06
N LYS A 94 -8.41 -6.51 -9.21
CA LYS A 94 -7.39 -5.68 -9.86
C LYS A 94 -7.72 -5.43 -11.32
N GLU A 95 -8.13 -6.46 -12.07
CA GLU A 95 -8.52 -6.32 -13.48
C GLU A 95 -9.73 -5.41 -13.68
N ARG A 96 -10.69 -5.41 -12.74
CA ARG A 96 -11.88 -4.54 -12.77
C ARG A 96 -11.60 -3.08 -12.35
N SER A 97 -10.54 -2.87 -11.59
CA SER A 97 -10.16 -1.55 -11.04
C SER A 97 -9.24 -0.70 -11.92
N VAL A 98 -8.83 -1.24 -13.08
CA VAL A 98 -7.89 -0.62 -14.05
C VAL A 98 -8.64 0.21 -15.09
#